data_AF-A0A212EKB3-F1
#
_entry.id   AF-A0A212EKB3-F1
#
_cell.length_a   1.000
_cell.length_b   1.000
_cell.length_c   1.000
_cell.angle_alpha   90.00
_cell.angle_beta   90.00
_cell.angle_gamma   90.00
#
_symmetry.space_group_name_H-M   'P 1'
#
loop_
_entity.id
_entity.type
_entity.pdbx_description
1 polymer ?
#
loop_
_entity_poly.entity_id
_entity_poly.type
_entity_poly.pdbx_seq_one_letter_code
_entity_poly.pdbx_strand_id
1 'polypeptide(L)'
;VPYRANPVAHRDKGLNYDTGTRRQNYSSLPFTHPHVRARLEKHMGSNLVRLTDKTYMTQLEERIRAVNEENLNKRISSRVLDEMERLKRLILVGKTPLKECPPELFHHPVFVFWRMVNREVAKASKKRADAYYRKLKASQKFDQAIEEEVEDEPADEEGEQLTPEQLLVKCAKELQELKQADIDKGFRFTDEQFAVLKYETNEVKTLKSLTTVEELYALADKIIGTKRL
;
A
#
# COMPACT_ATOMS: atom_id res chain seq x y z
N VAL A 1 13.34 -29.30 -44.16
CA VAL A 1 13.05 -30.10 -42.95
C VAL A 1 12.31 -29.22 -41.95
N PRO A 2 10.98 -29.36 -41.78
CA PRO A 2 10.26 -28.57 -40.78
C PRO A 2 10.35 -29.26 -39.41
N TYR A 3 10.92 -28.56 -38.44
CA TYR A 3 10.95 -28.98 -37.04
C TYR A 3 9.54 -28.86 -36.44
N ARG A 4 8.95 -30.00 -36.05
CA ARG A 4 7.73 -30.06 -35.24
C ARG A 4 8.01 -29.49 -33.84
N ALA A 5 7.22 -28.49 -33.46
CA ALA A 5 7.15 -28.01 -32.08
C ALA A 5 6.50 -29.09 -31.18
N ASN A 6 7.19 -29.46 -30.10
CA ASN A 6 6.59 -30.23 -29.00
C ASN A 6 5.88 -29.27 -28.04
N PRO A 7 4.58 -29.47 -27.72
CA PRO A 7 3.93 -28.67 -26.70
C PRO A 7 4.39 -29.09 -25.31
N VAL A 8 4.89 -28.12 -24.55
CA VAL A 8 5.32 -28.27 -23.14
C VAL A 8 4.07 -28.48 -22.29
N ALA A 9 3.95 -29.67 -21.71
CA ALA A 9 2.90 -30.00 -20.76
C ALA A 9 2.96 -29.08 -19.53
N HIS A 10 1.94 -28.24 -19.36
CA HIS A 10 1.66 -27.55 -18.09
C HIS A 10 1.37 -28.60 -17.02
N ARG A 11 2.36 -28.91 -16.18
CA ARG A 11 2.13 -29.57 -14.90
C ARG A 11 1.68 -28.52 -13.90
N ASP A 12 0.36 -28.36 -13.78
CA ASP A 12 -0.26 -27.75 -12.61
C ASP A 12 0.15 -28.54 -11.36
N LYS A 13 1.19 -28.05 -10.68
CA LYS A 13 1.47 -28.46 -9.30
C LYS A 13 0.65 -27.56 -8.40
N GLY A 14 -0.61 -27.97 -8.20
CA GLY A 14 -1.41 -27.51 -7.07
C GLY A 14 -0.66 -27.83 -5.79
N LEU A 15 0.00 -26.82 -5.22
CA LEU A 15 0.50 -26.84 -3.85
C LEU A 15 -0.72 -26.84 -2.93
N ASN A 16 -1.25 -28.04 -2.66
CA ASN A 16 -2.16 -28.28 -1.53
C ASN A 16 -1.38 -28.02 -0.25
N TYR A 17 -1.44 -26.80 0.27
CA TYR A 17 -1.14 -26.51 1.66
C TYR A 17 -2.33 -26.96 2.52
N ASP A 18 -2.53 -28.28 2.65
CA ASP A 18 -3.35 -28.79 3.73
C ASP A 18 -2.53 -28.79 5.03
N THR A 19 -2.39 -27.60 5.60
CA THR A 19 -2.00 -27.42 7.02
C THR A 19 -3.20 -26.95 7.82
N GLY A 20 -4.36 -27.52 7.53
CA GLY A 20 -5.55 -27.37 8.35
C GLY A 20 -5.55 -28.46 9.41
N THR A 21 -4.75 -28.33 10.48
CA THR A 21 -5.01 -29.09 11.71
C THR A 21 -6.43 -28.70 12.15
N ARG A 22 -7.40 -29.53 11.77
CA ARG A 22 -8.82 -29.36 12.06
C ARG A 22 -8.92 -29.14 13.56
N ARG A 23 -9.15 -27.88 13.96
CA ARG A 23 -9.49 -27.54 15.34
C ARG A 23 -10.84 -28.22 15.58
N GLN A 24 -10.81 -29.48 15.99
CA GLN A 24 -11.99 -30.14 16.49
C GLN A 24 -12.48 -29.28 17.65
N ASN A 25 -13.73 -28.84 17.56
CA ASN A 25 -14.38 -28.12 18.64
C ASN A 25 -14.54 -29.11 19.80
N TYR A 26 -13.55 -29.15 20.68
CA TYR A 26 -13.52 -30.01 21.87
C TYR A 26 -14.57 -29.64 22.92
N SER A 27 -15.39 -28.62 22.67
CA SER A 27 -16.40 -28.10 23.60
C SER A 27 -17.59 -29.04 23.83
N SER A 28 -17.73 -30.13 23.07
CA SER A 28 -18.82 -31.11 23.26
C SER A 28 -18.35 -32.53 23.54
N LEU A 29 -17.06 -32.75 23.79
CA LEU A 29 -16.58 -34.11 24.09
C LEU A 29 -16.84 -34.48 25.55
N PRO A 30 -17.33 -35.69 25.83
CA PRO A 30 -17.53 -36.16 27.20
C PRO A 30 -16.18 -36.30 27.93
N PHE A 31 -16.18 -36.19 29.26
CA PHE A 31 -14.96 -36.33 30.09
C PHE A 31 -14.26 -37.68 29.93
N THR A 32 -15.00 -38.71 29.50
CA THR A 32 -14.48 -40.05 29.20
C THR A 32 -13.69 -40.10 27.89
N HIS A 33 -13.77 -39.07 27.05
CA HIS A 33 -13.08 -39.04 25.77
C HIS A 33 -11.56 -39.04 25.97
N PRO A 34 -10.79 -39.88 25.25
CA PRO A 34 -9.34 -40.03 25.46
C PRO A 34 -8.56 -38.72 25.42
N HIS A 35 -8.89 -37.81 24.50
CA HIS A 35 -8.25 -36.49 24.42
C HIS A 35 -8.55 -35.58 25.63
N VAL A 36 -9.77 -35.63 26.17
CA VAL A 36 -10.15 -34.84 27.34
C VAL A 36 -9.47 -35.40 28.57
N ARG A 37 -9.49 -36.74 28.72
CA ARG A 37 -8.79 -37.45 29.80
C ARG A 37 -7.29 -37.20 29.78
N ALA A 38 -6.61 -37.35 28.63
CA ALA A 38 -5.19 -37.10 28.50
C ALA A 38 -4.82 -35.65 28.83
N ARG A 39 -5.69 -34.69 28.47
CA ARG A 39 -5.50 -33.28 28.81
C ARG A 39 -5.66 -33.01 30.30
N LEU A 40 -6.67 -33.63 30.94
CA LEU A 40 -6.86 -33.55 32.38
C LEU A 40 -5.68 -34.19 33.12
N GLU A 41 -5.27 -35.40 32.74
CA GLU A 41 -4.10 -36.08 33.31
C GLU A 41 -2.82 -35.25 33.14
N LYS A 42 -2.64 -34.57 31.99
CA LYS A 42 -1.53 -33.63 31.78
C LYS A 42 -1.55 -32.44 32.74
N HIS A 43 -2.71 -31.85 33.00
CA HIS A 43 -2.84 -30.73 33.94
C HIS A 43 -2.71 -31.18 35.40
N MET A 44 -3.22 -32.37 35.72
CA MET A 44 -3.21 -32.91 37.08
C MET A 44 -1.88 -33.58 37.45
N GLY A 45 -1.13 -34.10 36.47
CA GLY A 45 0.12 -34.85 36.67
C GLY A 45 -0.08 -36.28 37.18
N SER A 46 -1.31 -36.64 37.54
CA SER A 46 -1.72 -37.95 37.99
C SER A 46 -3.16 -38.23 37.60
N ASN A 47 -3.49 -39.52 37.52
CA ASN A 47 -4.82 -40.07 37.29
C ASN A 47 -5.66 -40.18 38.59
N LEU A 48 -5.07 -39.88 39.75
CA LEU A 48 -5.75 -39.73 41.05
C LEU A 48 -5.67 -38.29 41.54
N VAL A 49 -6.77 -37.79 42.12
CA VAL A 49 -6.91 -36.45 42.69
C VAL A 49 -7.31 -36.58 44.16
N ARG A 50 -6.54 -35.96 45.06
CA ARG A 50 -6.80 -35.97 46.52
C ARG A 50 -7.49 -34.68 46.94
N LEU A 51 -8.82 -34.65 46.83
CA LEU A 51 -9.63 -33.44 47.09
C LEU A 51 -9.61 -32.97 48.56
N THR A 52 -9.38 -33.89 49.49
CA THR A 52 -9.40 -33.60 50.94
C THR A 52 -8.08 -33.06 51.47
N ASP A 53 -6.98 -33.19 50.71
CA ASP A 53 -5.68 -32.68 51.11
C ASP A 53 -5.46 -31.26 50.58
N LYS A 54 -5.45 -30.30 51.50
CA LYS A 54 -5.21 -28.88 51.20
C LYS A 54 -3.88 -28.66 50.48
N THR A 55 -2.82 -29.36 50.88
CA THR A 55 -1.48 -29.17 50.30
C THR A 55 -1.44 -29.62 48.85
N TYR A 56 -2.06 -30.78 48.56
CA TYR A 56 -2.21 -31.27 47.19
C TYR A 56 -3.05 -30.32 46.33
N MET A 57 -4.17 -29.80 46.85
CA MET A 57 -5.02 -28.88 46.10
C MET A 57 -4.33 -27.56 45.77
N THR A 58 -3.57 -26.97 46.70
CA THR A 58 -2.77 -25.76 46.44
C THR A 58 -1.70 -26.00 45.36
N GLN A 59 -0.95 -27.11 45.45
CA GLN A 59 0.05 -27.45 44.43
C GLN A 59 -0.57 -27.74 43.05
N LEU A 60 -1.75 -28.36 43.03
CA LEU A 60 -2.49 -28.63 41.79
C LEU A 60 -2.95 -27.32 41.13
N GLU A 61 -3.47 -26.36 41.92
CA GLU A 61 -3.84 -25.04 41.42
C GLU A 61 -2.64 -24.29 40.83
N GLU A 62 -1.50 -24.28 41.54
CA GLU A 62 -0.26 -23.65 41.07
C GLU A 62 0.21 -24.28 39.76
N ARG A 63 0.17 -25.61 39.66
CA ARG A 63 0.53 -26.33 38.43
C ARG A 63 -0.38 -25.97 37.26
N ILE A 64 -1.69 -25.92 37.48
CA ILE A 64 -2.67 -25.54 36.44
C ILE A 64 -2.40 -24.11 35.97
N ARG A 65 -2.15 -23.17 36.90
CA ARG A 65 -1.79 -21.78 36.56
C ARG A 65 -0.50 -21.73 35.75
N ALA A 66 0.56 -22.39 36.20
CA ALA A 66 1.85 -22.40 35.53
C ALA A 66 1.76 -22.96 34.09
N VAL A 67 1.05 -24.08 33.90
CA VAL A 67 0.86 -24.66 32.56
C VAL A 67 0.04 -23.73 31.67
N ASN A 68 -0.98 -23.06 32.20
CA ASN A 68 -1.76 -22.10 31.43
C ASN A 68 -0.93 -20.87 31.03
N GLU A 69 -0.14 -20.34 31.95
CA GLU A 69 0.78 -19.23 31.71
C GLU A 69 1.85 -19.60 30.68
N GLU A 70 2.45 -20.80 30.79
CA GLU A 70 3.42 -21.29 29.83
C GLU A 70 2.81 -21.42 28.42
N ASN A 71 1.60 -21.99 28.30
CA ASN A 71 0.91 -22.08 27.02
C ASN A 71 0.56 -20.69 26.45
N LEU A 72 0.21 -19.74 27.30
CA LEU A 72 -0.08 -18.37 26.90
C LEU A 72 1.20 -17.67 26.41
N ASN A 73 2.30 -17.80 27.16
CA ASN A 73 3.61 -17.26 26.78
C ASN A 73 4.10 -17.87 25.47
N LYS A 74 3.98 -19.19 25.27
CA LYS A 74 4.29 -19.84 23.98
C LYS A 74 3.49 -19.23 22.81
N ARG A 75 2.20 -18.97 23.02
CA ARG A 75 1.35 -18.34 21.98
C ARG A 75 1.74 -16.89 21.72
N ILE A 76 2.11 -16.13 22.76
CA ILE A 76 2.61 -14.77 22.61
C ILE A 76 3.93 -14.78 21.83
N SER A 77 4.90 -15.58 22.25
CA SER A 77 6.20 -15.68 21.57
C SER A 77 6.06 -16.13 20.10
N SER A 78 5.19 -17.09 19.82
CA SER A 78 4.88 -17.50 18.44
C SER A 78 4.32 -16.33 17.64
N ARG A 79 3.34 -15.58 18.18
CA ARG A 79 2.79 -14.40 17.49
C ARG A 79 3.83 -13.32 17.27
N VAL A 80 4.71 -13.08 18.24
CA VAL A 80 5.79 -12.08 18.10
C VAL A 80 6.72 -12.48 16.97
N LEU A 81 7.10 -13.76 16.88
CA LEU A 81 7.92 -14.27 15.78
C LEU A 81 7.22 -14.13 14.43
N ASP A 82 5.94 -14.48 14.35
CA ASP A 82 5.13 -14.35 13.13
C ASP A 82 5.04 -12.88 12.67
N GLU A 83 4.80 -11.95 13.60
CA GLU A 83 4.76 -10.51 13.29
C GLU A 83 6.15 -9.97 12.89
N MET A 84 7.22 -10.42 13.54
CA MET A 84 8.58 -10.07 13.12
C MET A 84 8.86 -10.56 11.70
N GLU A 85 8.46 -11.77 11.34
CA GLU A 85 8.64 -12.30 9.99
C GLU A 85 7.78 -11.55 8.97
N ARG A 86 6.53 -11.23 9.31
CA ARG A 86 5.64 -10.40 8.49
C ARG A 86 6.26 -9.04 8.21
N LEU A 87 6.80 -8.37 9.23
CA LEU A 87 7.50 -7.09 9.09
C LEU A 87 8.74 -7.23 8.21
N LYS A 88 9.53 -8.30 8.39
CA LYS A 88 10.71 -8.55 7.55
C LYS A 88 10.32 -8.64 6.07
N ARG A 89 9.25 -9.38 5.76
CA ARG A 89 8.71 -9.52 4.40
C ARG A 89 8.21 -8.18 3.87
N LEU A 90 7.51 -7.39 4.67
CA LEU A 90 6.96 -6.10 4.25
C LEU A 90 8.05 -5.09 3.86
N ILE A 91 9.15 -5.05 4.62
CA ILE A 91 10.32 -4.21 4.31
C ILE A 91 11.01 -4.69 3.04
N LEU A 92 11.20 -6.01 2.87
CA LEU A 92 11.80 -6.57 1.66
C LEU A 92 11.00 -6.24 0.39
N VAL A 93 9.66 -6.30 0.49
CA VAL A 93 8.75 -5.92 -0.59
C VAL A 93 8.72 -4.40 -0.83
N GLY A 94 9.22 -3.60 0.12
CA GLY A 94 9.31 -2.14 -0.01
C GLY A 94 8.02 -1.39 0.30
N LYS A 95 7.04 -2.05 0.94
CA LYS A 95 5.75 -1.42 1.33
C LYS A 95 5.87 -0.53 2.58
N THR A 96 6.86 -0.78 3.44
CA THR A 96 7.19 0.08 4.59
C THR A 96 8.53 0.77 4.36
N PRO A 97 8.60 2.11 4.48
CA PRO A 97 9.86 2.84 4.33
C PRO A 97 10.82 2.52 5.48
N LEU A 98 12.11 2.39 5.18
CA LEU A 98 13.18 2.03 6.13
C LEU A 98 13.32 2.94 7.36
N LYS A 99 12.67 4.10 7.37
CA LYS A 99 12.71 5.08 8.48
C LYS A 99 11.99 4.60 9.74
N GLU A 100 11.06 3.65 9.60
CA GLU A 100 10.30 3.06 10.71
C GLU A 100 10.86 1.71 11.16
N CYS A 101 12.01 1.30 10.64
CA CYS A 101 12.62 0.02 10.96
C CYS A 101 13.24 0.07 12.37
N PRO A 102 12.86 -0.84 13.29
CA PRO A 102 13.47 -0.92 14.61
C PRO A 102 14.99 -1.10 14.54
N PRO A 103 15.77 -0.53 15.48
CA PRO A 103 17.24 -0.56 15.45
C PRO A 103 17.84 -1.97 15.48
N GLU A 104 17.14 -2.94 16.08
CA GLU A 104 17.54 -4.36 16.10
C GLU A 104 17.55 -4.99 14.69
N LEU A 105 16.66 -4.54 13.81
CA LEU A 105 16.50 -5.09 12.48
C LEU A 105 17.45 -4.44 11.46
N PHE A 106 18.08 -3.33 11.83
CA PHE A 106 19.00 -2.58 10.98
C PHE A 106 20.29 -3.34 10.63
N HIS A 107 20.80 -4.14 11.58
CA HIS A 107 22.05 -4.91 11.43
C HIS A 107 21.83 -6.32 10.90
N HIS A 108 20.57 -6.74 10.74
CA HIS A 108 20.29 -8.08 10.26
C HIS A 108 20.80 -8.24 8.82
N PRO A 109 21.54 -9.34 8.52
CA PRO A 109 22.32 -9.47 7.27
C PRO A 109 21.47 -9.33 6.01
N VAL A 110 20.24 -9.82 6.04
CA VAL A 110 19.26 -9.66 4.95
C VAL A 110 18.99 -8.18 4.62
N PHE A 111 18.85 -7.29 5.62
CA PHE A 111 18.59 -5.87 5.38
C PHE A 111 19.85 -5.09 4.97
N VAL A 112 21.02 -5.52 5.45
CA VAL A 112 22.30 -4.98 4.99
C VAL A 112 22.46 -5.26 3.50
N PHE A 113 22.29 -6.52 3.08
CA PHE A 113 22.39 -6.92 1.69
C PHE A 113 21.34 -6.24 0.80
N TRP A 114 20.07 -6.25 1.21
CA TRP A 114 18.98 -5.58 0.49
C TRP A 114 19.26 -4.10 0.27
N ARG A 115 19.80 -3.40 1.28
CA ARG A 115 20.15 -1.97 1.18
C ARG A 115 21.33 -1.74 0.25
N MET A 116 22.35 -2.61 0.29
CA MET A 116 23.48 -2.55 -0.62
C MET A 116 23.03 -2.72 -2.08
N VAL A 117 22.20 -3.72 -2.36
CA VAL A 117 21.64 -3.96 -3.69
C VAL A 117 20.77 -2.79 -4.14
N ASN A 118 19.84 -2.33 -3.31
CA ASN A 118 18.97 -1.20 -3.65
C ASN A 118 19.74 0.10 -3.88
N ARG A 119 20.81 0.33 -3.12
CA ARG A 119 21.72 1.47 -3.35
C ARG A 119 22.37 1.38 -4.73
N GLU A 120 22.81 0.19 -5.14
CA GLU A 120 23.46 0.01 -6.44
C GLU A 120 22.46 0.10 -7.61
N VAL A 121 21.26 -0.46 -7.45
CA VAL A 121 20.15 -0.30 -8.41
C VAL A 121 19.78 1.17 -8.56
N ALA A 122 19.70 1.93 -7.46
CA ALA A 122 19.39 3.36 -7.50
C ALA A 122 20.49 4.17 -8.22
N LYS A 123 21.77 3.86 -7.97
CA LYS A 123 22.89 4.49 -8.71
C LYS A 123 22.83 4.17 -10.20
N ALA A 124 22.58 2.91 -10.56
CA ALA A 124 22.49 2.49 -11.96
C ALA A 124 21.30 3.15 -12.67
N SER A 125 20.14 3.21 -11.99
CA SER A 125 18.95 3.91 -12.47
C SER A 125 19.21 5.40 -12.68
N LYS A 126 19.83 6.07 -11.70
CA LYS A 126 20.22 7.48 -11.83
C LYS A 126 21.16 7.71 -13.01
N LYS A 127 22.22 6.89 -13.15
CA LYS A 127 23.14 6.98 -14.30
C LYS A 127 22.42 6.82 -15.63
N ARG A 128 21.45 5.90 -15.72
CA ARG A 128 20.65 5.69 -16.93
C ARG A 128 19.75 6.88 -17.22
N ALA A 129 19.08 7.43 -16.20
CA ALA A 129 18.27 8.63 -16.33
C ALA A 129 19.12 9.83 -16.77
N ASP A 130 20.26 10.06 -16.11
CA ASP A 130 21.19 11.15 -16.46
C ASP A 130 21.72 11.01 -17.90
N ALA A 131 22.06 9.79 -18.33
CA ALA A 131 22.48 9.52 -19.70
C ALA A 131 21.34 9.77 -20.70
N TYR A 132 20.10 9.40 -20.36
CA TYR A 132 18.92 9.69 -21.17
C TYR A 132 18.67 11.20 -21.29
N TYR A 133 18.68 11.93 -20.17
CA TYR A 133 18.56 13.39 -20.16
C TYR A 133 19.66 14.09 -20.95
N ARG A 134 20.91 13.61 -20.89
CA ARG A 134 22.01 14.13 -21.70
C ARG A 134 21.76 13.93 -23.20
N LYS A 135 21.26 12.77 -23.61
CA LYS A 135 20.92 12.50 -25.02
C LYS A 135 19.76 13.38 -25.50
N LEU A 136 18.71 13.53 -24.69
CA LEU A 136 17.61 14.45 -24.97
C LEU A 136 18.09 15.88 -25.16
N LYS A 137 18.93 16.38 -24.24
CA LYS A 137 19.49 17.73 -24.33
C LYS A 137 20.41 17.90 -25.54
N ALA A 138 21.16 16.86 -25.91
CA ALA A 138 21.99 16.87 -27.12
C ALA A 138 21.16 16.86 -28.40
N SER A 139 20.05 16.11 -28.44
CA SER A 139 19.10 16.13 -29.57
C SER A 139 18.45 17.49 -29.70
N GLN A 140 17.97 18.10 -28.60
CA GLN A 140 17.38 19.45 -28.65
C GLN A 140 18.38 20.50 -29.14
N LYS A 141 19.65 20.41 -28.75
CA LYS A 141 20.70 21.29 -29.27
C LYS A 141 21.00 21.06 -30.75
N PHE A 142 20.91 19.82 -31.22
CA PHE A 142 21.11 19.49 -32.62
C PHE A 142 19.93 19.94 -33.49
N ASP A 143 18.69 19.77 -33.00
CA ASP A 143 17.48 20.27 -33.66
C ASP A 143 17.48 21.80 -33.69
N GLN A 144 17.91 22.47 -32.61
CA GLN A 144 18.11 23.93 -32.59
C GLN A 144 19.22 24.37 -33.56
N ALA A 145 20.33 23.65 -33.64
CA ALA A 145 21.41 23.98 -34.59
C ALA A 145 21.00 23.71 -36.05
N ILE A 146 20.12 22.74 -36.31
CA ILE A 146 19.54 22.50 -37.64
C ILE A 146 18.50 23.57 -37.99
N GLU A 147 17.69 24.03 -37.04
CA GLU A 147 16.81 25.19 -37.25
C GLU A 147 17.64 26.45 -37.54
N GLU A 148 18.77 26.65 -36.85
CA GLU A 148 19.70 27.78 -37.05
C GLU A 148 20.46 27.66 -38.39
N GLU A 149 20.89 26.46 -38.82
CA GLU A 149 21.53 26.24 -40.15
C GLU A 149 20.55 26.30 -41.34
N VAL A 150 19.25 26.14 -41.11
CA VAL A 150 18.20 26.38 -42.14
C VAL A 150 17.86 27.88 -42.25
N GLU A 151 18.39 28.71 -41.34
CA GLU A 151 18.12 30.14 -41.21
C GLU A 151 19.39 31.00 -41.41
N ASP A 152 20.26 30.66 -42.37
CA ASP A 152 21.25 31.59 -42.95
C ASP A 152 20.58 32.28 -44.17
N GLU A 153 20.33 33.60 -44.31
CA GLU A 153 20.70 34.88 -43.70
C GLU A 153 19.69 35.94 -44.26
N PRO A 154 19.63 37.23 -43.84
CA PRO A 154 20.16 37.88 -42.63
C PRO A 154 19.12 38.80 -41.95
N ALA A 155 19.26 39.06 -40.66
CA ALA A 155 19.07 40.40 -40.08
C ALA A 155 19.43 40.38 -38.60
N ASP A 156 20.42 41.21 -38.24
CA ASP A 156 20.65 41.67 -36.89
C ASP A 156 19.34 42.15 -36.26
N GLU A 157 18.79 41.40 -35.31
CA GLU A 157 17.92 41.97 -34.29
C GLU A 157 18.51 41.65 -32.92
N GLU A 158 19.09 42.70 -32.34
CA GLU A 158 19.53 42.78 -30.95
C GLU A 158 18.48 42.14 -30.04
N GLY A 159 18.78 40.94 -29.54
CA GLY A 159 17.99 40.32 -28.49
C GLY A 159 18.08 41.18 -27.23
N GLU A 160 17.13 42.11 -27.06
CA GLU A 160 16.91 42.78 -25.79
C GLU A 160 16.77 41.70 -24.73
N GLN A 161 17.76 41.61 -23.84
CA GLN A 161 17.70 40.75 -22.66
C GLN A 161 16.57 41.24 -21.78
N LEU A 162 15.37 40.70 -22.01
CA LEU A 162 14.20 40.94 -21.18
C LEU A 162 14.57 40.62 -19.75
N THR A 163 14.30 41.57 -18.86
CA THR A 163 14.58 41.41 -17.44
C THR A 163 13.80 40.21 -16.90
N PRO A 164 14.25 39.58 -15.80
CA PRO A 164 13.57 38.41 -15.22
C PRO A 164 12.07 38.62 -14.97
N GLU A 165 11.66 39.85 -14.67
CA GLU A 165 10.25 40.20 -14.49
C GLU A 165 9.45 40.16 -15.79
N GLN A 166 10.02 40.64 -16.90
CA GLN A 166 9.36 40.63 -18.20
C GLN A 166 9.21 39.21 -18.76
N LEU A 167 10.19 38.33 -18.48
CA LEU A 167 10.11 36.90 -18.80
C LEU A 167 9.02 36.20 -17.99
N LEU A 168 8.87 36.51 -16.70
CA LEU A 168 7.80 35.97 -15.88
C LEU A 168 6.42 36.39 -16.38
N VAL A 169 6.27 37.64 -16.84
CA VAL A 169 5.01 38.14 -17.41
C VAL A 169 4.69 37.44 -18.73
N LYS A 170 5.67 37.27 -19.63
CA LYS A 170 5.46 36.53 -20.89
C LYS A 170 5.09 35.06 -20.62
N CYS A 171 5.82 34.40 -19.73
CA CYS A 171 5.56 33.00 -19.37
C CYS A 171 4.17 32.82 -18.71
N ALA A 172 3.75 33.76 -17.86
CA ALA A 172 2.41 33.75 -17.28
C ALA A 172 1.31 33.92 -18.34
N LYS A 173 1.55 34.78 -19.35
CA LYS A 173 0.61 35.02 -20.45
C LYS A 173 0.48 33.79 -21.36
N GLU A 174 1.60 33.18 -21.76
CA GLU A 174 1.61 31.92 -22.52
C GLU A 174 0.88 30.80 -21.78
N LEU A 175 1.07 30.69 -20.47
CA LEU A 175 0.38 29.71 -19.63
C LEU A 175 -1.14 29.97 -19.59
N GLN A 176 -1.57 31.23 -19.68
CA GLN A 176 -2.98 31.60 -19.69
C GLN A 176 -3.64 31.31 -21.05
N GLU A 177 -2.91 31.57 -22.15
CA GLU A 177 -3.35 31.25 -23.51
C GLU A 177 -3.48 29.72 -23.71
N LEU A 178 -2.53 28.94 -23.18
CA LEU A 178 -2.62 27.47 -23.14
C LEU A 178 -3.84 26.97 -22.36
N LYS A 179 -4.11 27.56 -21.19
CA LYS A 179 -5.31 27.21 -20.41
C LYS A 179 -6.60 27.51 -21.17
N GLN A 180 -6.68 28.65 -21.87
CA GLN A 180 -7.83 28.98 -22.72
C GLN A 180 -7.97 28.00 -23.88
N ALA A 181 -6.89 27.68 -24.58
CA ALA A 181 -6.90 26.70 -25.67
C ALA A 181 -7.34 25.30 -25.19
N ASP A 182 -6.95 24.89 -23.98
CA ASP A 182 -7.38 23.62 -23.39
C ASP A 182 -8.85 23.62 -22.96
N ILE A 183 -9.39 24.79 -22.57
CA ILE A 183 -10.82 24.99 -22.30
C ILE A 183 -11.61 24.88 -23.61
N ASP A 184 -11.16 25.55 -24.67
CA ASP A 184 -11.83 25.55 -25.97
C ASP A 184 -11.80 24.17 -26.65
N LYS A 185 -10.72 23.41 -26.43
CA LYS A 185 -10.59 22.01 -26.86
C LYS A 185 -11.38 21.03 -25.99
N GLY A 186 -11.99 21.48 -24.90
CA GLY A 186 -12.78 20.67 -23.98
C GLY A 186 -11.95 19.74 -23.08
N PHE A 187 -10.64 19.95 -22.99
CA PHE A 187 -9.73 19.18 -22.12
C PHE A 187 -9.75 19.70 -20.67
N ARG A 188 -10.15 20.95 -20.46
CA ARG A 188 -10.23 21.59 -19.14
C ARG A 188 -11.57 22.32 -18.96
N PHE A 189 -12.18 22.20 -17.78
CA PHE A 189 -13.33 23.03 -17.39
C PHE A 189 -12.88 24.44 -16.98
N THR A 190 -13.75 25.45 -17.08
CA THR A 190 -13.43 26.77 -16.53
C THR A 190 -13.24 26.68 -15.01
N ASP A 191 -12.42 27.54 -14.44
CA ASP A 191 -12.14 27.50 -12.99
C ASP A 191 -13.43 27.70 -12.16
N GLU A 192 -14.42 28.42 -12.68
CA GLU A 192 -15.76 28.57 -12.10
C GLU A 192 -16.58 27.26 -12.16
N GLN A 193 -16.59 26.58 -13.32
CA GLN A 193 -17.23 25.28 -13.47
C GLN A 193 -16.58 24.21 -12.59
N PHE A 194 -15.25 24.25 -12.46
CA PHE A 194 -14.50 23.36 -11.59
C PHE A 194 -14.81 23.60 -10.11
N ALA A 195 -14.92 24.85 -9.67
CA ALA A 195 -15.30 25.19 -8.30
C ALA A 195 -16.69 24.64 -7.97
N VAL A 196 -17.68 24.84 -8.85
CA VAL A 196 -19.02 24.28 -8.67
C VAL A 196 -18.98 22.75 -8.62
N LEU A 197 -18.25 22.10 -9.54
CA LEU A 197 -18.15 20.64 -9.60
C LEU A 197 -17.49 20.02 -8.34
N LYS A 198 -16.52 20.73 -7.74
CA LYS A 198 -15.77 20.26 -6.57
C LYS A 198 -16.57 20.37 -5.27
N TYR A 199 -17.46 21.35 -5.14
CA TYR A 199 -18.23 21.60 -3.92
C TYR A 199 -19.69 21.12 -3.98
N GLU A 200 -20.17 20.68 -5.15
CA GLU A 200 -21.47 20.02 -5.25
C GLU A 200 -21.41 18.58 -4.71
N THR A 201 -22.14 18.32 -3.62
CA THR A 201 -22.38 16.96 -3.14
C THR A 201 -23.30 16.22 -4.10
N ASN A 202 -23.15 14.90 -4.21
CA ASN A 202 -23.98 14.07 -5.10
C ASN A 202 -25.48 14.24 -4.81
N GLU A 203 -25.86 14.52 -3.56
CA GLU A 203 -27.24 14.76 -3.14
C GLU A 203 -27.83 16.05 -3.74
N VAL A 204 -27.02 17.10 -3.91
CA VAL A 204 -27.43 18.36 -4.57
C VAL A 204 -27.59 18.16 -6.08
N LYS A 205 -26.78 17.29 -6.70
CA LYS A 205 -26.94 16.91 -8.11
C LYS A 205 -28.22 16.13 -8.35
N THR A 206 -28.55 15.20 -7.46
CA THR A 206 -29.83 14.46 -7.54
C THR A 206 -31.02 15.39 -7.35
N LEU A 207 -30.94 16.37 -6.44
CA LEU A 207 -32.01 17.35 -6.22
C LEU A 207 -32.34 18.14 -7.50
N LYS A 208 -31.33 18.54 -8.29
CA LYS A 208 -31.51 19.27 -9.56
C LYS A 208 -32.15 18.41 -10.66
N SER A 209 -32.05 17.08 -10.56
CA SER A 209 -32.57 16.14 -11.57
C SER A 209 -34.00 15.63 -11.28
N LEU A 210 -34.51 15.83 -10.07
CA LEU A 210 -35.84 15.36 -9.67
C LEU A 210 -36.93 16.31 -10.18
N THR A 211 -37.97 15.75 -10.80
CA THR A 211 -39.11 16.50 -11.38
C THR A 211 -40.38 16.43 -10.54
N THR A 212 -40.42 15.53 -9.56
CA THR A 212 -41.53 15.24 -8.65
C THR A 212 -41.39 16.07 -7.37
N VAL A 213 -42.47 16.75 -6.99
CA VAL A 213 -42.46 17.74 -5.88
C VAL A 213 -42.18 17.07 -4.53
N GLU A 214 -42.79 15.90 -4.27
CA GLU A 214 -42.64 15.17 -3.00
C GLU A 214 -41.21 14.65 -2.77
N GLU A 215 -40.57 14.12 -3.81
CA GLU A 215 -39.20 13.60 -3.73
C GLU A 215 -38.17 14.73 -3.59
N LEU A 216 -38.44 15.89 -4.21
CA LEU A 216 -37.63 17.09 -4.06
C LEU A 216 -37.63 17.55 -2.59
N TYR A 217 -38.80 17.68 -1.97
CA TYR A 217 -38.89 18.12 -0.57
C TYR A 217 -38.28 17.12 0.40
N ALA A 218 -38.46 15.81 0.19
CA ALA A 218 -37.85 14.78 1.03
C ALA A 218 -36.31 14.79 0.98
N LEU A 219 -35.73 15.00 -0.20
CA LEU A 219 -34.28 15.06 -0.38
C LEU A 219 -33.71 16.41 0.12
N ALA A 220 -34.44 17.51 -0.07
CA ALA A 220 -34.08 18.81 0.50
C ALA A 220 -34.06 18.80 2.03
N ASP A 221 -35.05 18.17 2.68
CA ASP A 221 -35.09 17.99 4.13
C ASP A 221 -33.95 17.09 4.63
N LYS A 222 -33.51 16.11 3.85
CA LYS A 222 -32.33 15.31 4.19
C LYS A 222 -31.03 16.12 4.13
N ILE A 223 -30.89 17.00 3.13
CA ILE A 223 -29.70 17.86 2.96
C ILE A 223 -29.65 18.97 4.04
N ILE A 224 -30.78 19.59 4.37
CA ILE A 224 -30.86 20.76 5.26
C ILE A 224 -31.17 20.35 6.72
N GLY A 225 -31.98 19.33 6.92
CA GLY A 225 -32.54 18.92 8.23
C GLY A 225 -31.53 18.38 9.24
N THR A 226 -30.29 18.12 8.84
CA THR A 226 -29.19 17.78 9.76
C THR A 226 -28.66 18.99 10.56
N LYS A 227 -29.04 20.23 10.21
CA LYS A 227 -28.63 21.46 10.92
C LYS A 227 -29.63 22.00 11.96
N ARG A 228 -30.69 21.26 12.30
CA ARG A 228 -31.54 21.63 13.46
C ARG A 228 -30.97 20.99 14.74
N LEU A 229 -30.02 21.69 15.35
CA LEU A 229 -29.66 21.61 16.77
C LEU A 229 -29.81 23.00 17.37
#